data_AF-A0A4Y6KU61-F1
#
_entry.id   AF-A0A4Y6KU61-F1
#
_cell.length_a   1.000
_cell.length_b   1.000
_cell.length_c   1.000
_cell.angle_alpha   90.00
_cell.angle_beta   90.00
_cell.angle_gamma   90.00
#
_symmetry.space_group_name_H-M   'P 1'
#
loop_
_entity.id
_entity.type
_entity.pdbx_description
1 polymer ?
#
loop_
_entity_poly.entity_id
_entity_poly.type
_entity_poly.pdbx_seq_one_letter_code
_entity_poly.pdbx_strand_id
1 'polypeptide(L)'
;MTGKFPLQPLLDLANTRMDEAARRLGELIASQRDGQQKLEMLQGYRDEYHARFVEAARNGIGPDAWRNFSAFIGKLDDAIAAQRRVVEQSRDRTAQGQEVWLAQRNRVKAFDTLSQRHQAGVAKQDAKREQKLSDEHTARRYAGGTKDDS
;
A
#
# COMPACT_ATOMS: atom_id res chain seq x y z
N MET A 1 -9.40 -23.59 -27.96
CA MET A 1 -9.14 -23.35 -26.53
C MET A 1 -8.13 -22.23 -26.43
N THR A 2 -8.56 -21.09 -25.91
CA THR A 2 -7.72 -19.93 -25.61
C THR A 2 -6.53 -20.37 -24.76
N GLY A 3 -5.30 -20.13 -25.23
CA GLY A 3 -4.10 -20.53 -24.51
C GLY A 3 -4.03 -19.80 -23.17
N LYS A 4 -4.12 -20.53 -22.05
CA LYS A 4 -3.98 -19.96 -20.70
C LYS A 4 -2.63 -19.22 -20.59
N PHE A 5 -2.62 -18.06 -19.93
CA PHE A 5 -1.37 -17.33 -19.69
C PHE A 5 -0.43 -18.18 -18.81
N PRO A 6 0.77 -18.54 -19.30
CA PRO A 6 1.63 -19.51 -18.60
C PRO A 6 2.13 -19.00 -17.25
N LEU A 7 2.21 -17.69 -17.05
CA LEU A 7 2.63 -17.08 -15.79
C LEU A 7 1.45 -16.64 -14.91
N GLN A 8 0.23 -17.12 -15.16
CA GLN A 8 -0.94 -16.80 -14.34
C GLN A 8 -0.70 -17.03 -12.83
N PRO A 9 -0.10 -18.16 -12.39
CA PRO A 9 0.16 -18.36 -10.96
C PRO A 9 1.12 -17.33 -10.35
N LEU A 10 2.05 -16.79 -11.15
CA LEU A 10 2.98 -15.75 -10.69
C LEU A 10 2.29 -14.39 -10.59
N LEU A 11 1.36 -14.09 -11.50
CA LEU A 11 0.52 -12.89 -11.41
C LEU A 11 -0.38 -12.95 -10.17
N ASP A 12 -1.03 -14.09 -9.94
CA ASP A 12 -1.89 -14.29 -8.77
C ASP A 12 -1.10 -14.13 -7.46
N LEU A 13 0.08 -14.76 -7.38
CA LEU A 13 0.99 -14.60 -6.23
C LEU A 13 1.46 -13.15 -6.04
N ALA A 14 1.77 -12.44 -7.12
CA ALA A 14 2.16 -11.04 -7.06
C ALA A 14 1.03 -10.15 -6.52
N ASN A 15 -0.21 -10.41 -6.94
CA ASN A 15 -1.40 -9.73 -6.43
C ASN A 15 -1.58 -9.97 -4.93
N THR A 16 -1.51 -11.23 -4.48
CA THR A 16 -1.59 -11.56 -3.04
C THR A 16 -0.52 -10.82 -2.22
N ARG A 17 0.72 -10.77 -2.71
CA ARG A 17 1.81 -10.05 -2.02
C ARG A 17 1.61 -8.55 -2.00
N MET A 18 1.06 -7.97 -3.08
CA MET A 18 0.71 -6.55 -3.12
C MET A 18 -0.37 -6.22 -2.09
N ASP A 19 -1.41 -7.05 -1.98
CA ASP A 19 -2.50 -6.86 -1.03
C ASP A 19 -2.02 -7.00 0.42
N GLU A 20 -1.15 -7.97 0.70
CA GLU A 20 -0.49 -8.12 1.99
C GLU A 20 0.38 -6.90 2.34
N ALA A 21 1.17 -6.41 1.38
CA ALA A 21 1.98 -5.21 1.58
C ALA A 21 1.11 -3.97 1.83
N ALA A 22 -0.02 -3.84 1.13
CA ALA A 22 -0.97 -2.75 1.34
C ALA A 22 -1.59 -2.80 2.74
N ARG A 23 -1.99 -3.98 3.21
CA ARG A 23 -2.53 -4.17 4.58
C ARG A 23 -1.50 -3.78 5.64
N ARG A 24 -0.27 -4.29 5.53
CA ARG A 24 0.82 -3.96 6.46
C ARG A 24 1.15 -2.47 6.45
N LEU A 25 1.16 -1.84 5.27
CA LEU A 25 1.36 -0.40 5.17
C LEU A 25 0.24 0.38 5.89
N GLY A 26 -1.02 -0.08 5.78
CA GLY A 26 -2.14 0.48 6.54
C GLY A 26 -1.93 0.42 8.06
N GLU A 27 -1.45 -0.71 8.57
CA GLU A 27 -1.12 -0.89 10.00
C GLU A 27 0.01 0.05 10.44
N LEU A 28 1.04 0.24 9.61
CA LEU A 28 2.15 1.16 9.89
C LEU A 28 1.69 2.63 9.94
N ILE A 29 0.85 3.05 8.98
CA ILE A 29 0.27 4.39 8.94
C ILE A 29 -0.59 4.64 10.18
N ALA A 30 -1.42 3.67 10.58
CA ALA A 30 -2.22 3.76 11.79
C ALA A 30 -1.34 3.91 13.04
N SER A 31 -0.32 3.07 13.19
CA SER A 31 0.62 3.13 14.30
C SER A 31 1.36 4.48 14.38
N GLN A 32 1.80 5.02 13.24
CA GLN A 32 2.41 6.34 13.17
C GLN A 32 1.43 7.44 13.61
N ARG A 33 0.18 7.39 13.15
CA ARG A 33 -0.87 8.35 13.53
C ARG A 33 -1.13 8.30 15.03
N ASP A 34 -1.30 7.12 15.60
CA ASP A 34 -1.56 6.94 17.03
C ASP A 34 -0.38 7.44 17.87
N GLY A 35 0.85 7.16 17.42
CA GLY A 35 2.06 7.67 18.05
C GLY A 35 2.13 9.20 18.05
N GLN A 36 1.74 9.83 16.94
CA GLN A 36 1.70 11.28 16.78
C GLN A 36 0.62 11.92 17.68
N GLN A 37 -0.59 11.34 17.72
CA GLN A 37 -1.66 11.81 18.59
C GLN A 37 -1.27 11.74 20.08
N LYS A 38 -0.61 10.67 20.49
CA LYS A 38 -0.10 10.55 21.86
C LYS A 38 0.97 11.60 22.18
N LEU A 39 1.85 11.92 21.22
CA LEU A 39 2.84 12.97 21.38
C LEU A 39 2.19 14.34 21.58
N GLU A 40 1.19 14.67 20.77
CA GLU A 40 0.43 15.92 20.86
C GLU A 40 -0.30 16.03 22.21
N MET A 41 -0.91 14.94 22.67
CA MET A 41 -1.55 14.89 23.99
C MET A 41 -0.56 15.18 25.12
N LEU A 42 0.64 14.57 25.09
CA LEU A 42 1.68 14.82 26.11
C LEU A 42 2.17 16.27 26.09
N GLN A 43 2.33 16.86 24.90
CA GLN A 43 2.73 18.25 24.74
C GLN A 43 1.64 19.20 25.26
N GLY A 44 0.38 18.99 24.88
CA GLY A 44 -0.74 19.80 25.36
C GLY A 44 -0.88 19.72 26.88
N TYR A 45 -0.75 18.52 27.45
CA TYR A 45 -0.79 18.34 28.90
C TYR A 45 0.36 19.06 29.63
N ARG A 46 1.57 19.04 29.03
CA ARG A 46 2.72 19.79 29.56
C ARG A 46 2.47 21.29 29.59
N ASP A 47 1.94 21.83 28.51
CA ASP A 47 1.69 23.26 28.37
C ASP A 47 0.60 23.72 29.35
N GLU A 48 -0.47 22.94 29.50
CA GLU A 48 -1.53 23.19 30.49
C GLU A 48 -0.96 23.15 31.92
N TYR A 49 -0.15 22.14 32.24
CA TYR A 49 0.44 22.01 33.56
C TYR A 49 1.40 23.16 33.89
N HIS A 50 2.20 23.60 32.90
CA HIS A 50 3.07 24.76 33.03
C HIS A 50 2.27 26.05 33.25
N ALA A 51 1.18 26.27 32.50
CA ALA A 51 0.32 27.45 32.67
C ALA A 51 -0.27 27.52 34.09
N ARG A 52 -0.80 26.40 34.61
CA ARG A 52 -1.31 26.29 35.99
C ARG A 52 -0.24 26.63 37.03
N PHE A 53 1.00 26.19 36.80
CA PHE A 53 2.11 26.51 37.68
C PHE A 53 2.49 27.98 37.67
N VAL A 54 2.55 28.61 36.49
CA VAL A 54 2.85 30.05 36.37
C VAL A 54 1.80 30.87 37.13
N GLU A 55 0.53 30.50 37.04
CA GLU A 55 -0.55 31.14 37.78
C GLU A 55 -0.43 30.94 39.30
N ALA A 56 -0.16 29.71 39.74
CA ALA A 56 0.11 29.45 41.15
C ALA A 56 1.32 30.24 41.67
N ALA A 57 2.41 30.28 40.90
CA ALA A 57 3.64 30.99 41.26
C ALA A 57 3.43 32.50 41.42
N ARG A 58 2.56 33.11 40.59
CA ARG A 58 2.15 34.52 40.75
C ARG A 58 1.47 34.79 42.10
N ASN A 59 0.77 33.81 42.64
CA ASN A 59 0.09 33.90 43.93
C ASN A 59 0.99 33.52 45.13
N GLY A 60 2.27 33.21 44.88
CA GLY A 60 3.22 32.76 45.89
C GLY A 60 3.09 31.27 46.16
N ILE A 61 4.13 30.49 45.82
CA ILE A 61 4.20 29.05 46.09
C ILE A 61 5.33 28.73 47.06
N GLY A 62 5.11 27.72 47.91
CA GLY A 62 6.13 27.20 48.80
C GLY A 62 7.20 26.37 48.07
N PRO A 63 8.39 26.16 48.68
CA PRO A 63 9.48 25.39 48.09
C PRO A 63 9.12 23.95 47.69
N ASP A 64 8.23 23.30 48.44
CA ASP A 64 7.77 21.94 48.12
C ASP A 64 6.93 21.89 46.84
N ALA A 65 6.04 22.86 46.64
CA ALA A 65 5.24 22.97 45.42
C ALA A 65 6.14 23.20 44.20
N TRP A 66 7.17 24.03 44.34
CA TRP A 66 8.18 24.25 43.30
C TRP A 66 8.96 22.97 42.96
N ARG A 67 9.41 22.22 43.97
CA ARG A 67 10.16 20.97 43.77
C ARG A 67 9.30 19.90 43.10
N ASN A 68 8.05 19.75 43.52
CA ASN A 68 7.11 18.80 42.94
C ASN A 68 6.82 19.12 41.47
N PHE A 69 6.62 20.40 41.14
CA PHE A 69 6.44 20.84 39.76
C PHE A 69 7.64 20.49 38.89
N SER A 70 8.85 20.87 39.31
CA SER A 70 10.08 20.60 38.54
C SER A 70 10.30 19.10 38.32
N ALA A 71 10.04 18.28 39.34
CA ALA A 71 10.16 16.83 39.22
C ALA A 71 9.14 16.24 38.23
N PHE A 72 7.90 16.74 38.23
CA PHE A 72 6.87 16.26 37.32
C PHE A 72 7.10 16.70 35.87
N ILE A 73 7.47 17.97 35.66
CA ILE A 73 7.86 18.47 34.34
C ILE A 73 9.03 17.68 33.77
N GLY A 74 10.05 17.37 34.58
CA GLY A 74 11.17 16.53 34.14
C GLY A 74 10.71 15.16 33.63
N LYS A 75 9.82 14.48 34.37
CA LYS A 75 9.26 13.19 33.94
C LYS A 75 8.43 13.31 32.65
N LEU A 76 7.70 14.40 32.49
CA LEU A 76 6.88 14.63 31.31
C LEU A 76 7.74 14.94 30.08
N ASP A 77 8.82 15.70 30.25
CA ASP A 77 9.82 15.95 29.22
C ASP A 77 10.52 14.66 28.77
N ASP A 78 10.90 13.80 29.71
CA ASP A 78 11.45 12.46 29.41
C ASP A 78 10.45 11.61 28.62
N ALA A 79 9.17 11.62 29.00
CA ALA A 79 8.11 10.89 28.30
C ALA A 79 7.88 11.44 26.88
N ILE A 80 7.89 12.76 26.70
CA ILE A 80 7.79 13.41 25.39
C ILE A 80 8.99 13.05 24.52
N ALA A 81 10.21 13.08 25.06
CA ALA A 81 11.41 12.70 24.34
C ALA A 81 11.39 11.22 23.92
N ALA A 82 10.93 10.33 24.79
CA ALA A 82 10.70 8.93 24.46
C ALA A 82 9.66 8.77 23.34
N GLN A 83 8.51 9.44 23.46
CA GLN A 83 7.44 9.36 22.46
C GLN A 83 7.85 9.94 21.11
N ARG A 84 8.66 11.02 21.07
CA ARG A 84 9.24 11.54 19.83
C ARG A 84 10.07 10.49 19.11
N ARG A 85 10.92 9.74 19.82
CA ARG A 85 11.71 8.64 19.23
C ARG A 85 10.83 7.54 18.65
N VAL A 86 9.73 7.21 19.32
CA VAL A 86 8.75 6.23 18.81
C VAL A 86 8.10 6.74 17.52
N VAL A 87 7.70 8.01 17.47
CA VAL A 87 7.12 8.64 16.28
C VAL A 87 8.11 8.62 15.12
N GLU A 88 9.36 9.04 15.32
CA GLU A 88 10.39 9.00 14.27
C GLU A 88 10.60 7.57 13.75
N GLN A 89 10.75 6.60 14.64
CA GLN A 89 10.89 5.20 14.22
C GLN A 89 9.65 4.68 13.46
N SER A 90 8.45 5.12 13.84
CA SER A 90 7.23 4.76 13.10
C SER A 90 7.18 5.38 11.71
N ARG A 91 7.67 6.62 11.55
CA ARG A 91 7.78 7.31 10.24
C ARG A 91 8.73 6.56 9.31
N ASP A 92 9.90 6.16 9.82
CA ASP A 92 10.88 5.37 9.07
C ASP A 92 10.29 4.03 8.61
N ARG A 93 9.57 3.33 9.51
CA ARG A 93 8.90 2.06 9.16
C ARG A 93 7.82 2.27 8.11
N THR A 94 7.01 3.32 8.23
CA THR A 94 5.99 3.66 7.21
C THR A 94 6.65 3.93 5.85
N ALA A 95 7.74 4.71 5.81
CA ALA A 95 8.47 4.98 4.57
C ALA A 95 9.00 3.68 3.93
N GLN A 96 9.62 2.80 4.71
CA GLN A 96 10.06 1.48 4.22
C GLN A 96 8.86 0.62 3.73
N GLY A 97 7.74 0.66 4.45
CA GLY A 97 6.50 -0.01 4.05
C GLY A 97 5.97 0.48 2.70
N GLN A 98 6.06 1.79 2.43
CA GLN A 98 5.67 2.40 1.16
C GLN A 98 6.56 1.91 0.01
N GLU A 99 7.88 1.84 0.23
CA GLU A 99 8.82 1.31 -0.77
C GLU A 99 8.52 -0.16 -1.11
N VAL A 100 8.26 -0.99 -0.09
CA VAL A 100 7.89 -2.40 -0.28
C VAL A 100 6.60 -2.54 -1.08
N TRP A 101 5.56 -1.78 -0.71
CA TRP A 101 4.29 -1.79 -1.43
C TRP A 101 4.46 -1.35 -2.90
N LEU A 102 5.23 -0.29 -3.14
CA LEU A 102 5.51 0.20 -4.49
C LEU A 102 6.24 -0.85 -5.33
N ALA A 103 7.22 -1.56 -4.75
CA ALA A 103 7.92 -2.65 -5.42
C ALA A 103 6.98 -3.81 -5.80
N GLN A 104 6.06 -4.23 -4.91
CA GLN A 104 5.08 -5.26 -5.23
C GLN A 104 4.10 -4.80 -6.32
N ARG A 105 3.62 -3.55 -6.24
CA ARG A 105 2.73 -2.96 -7.25
C ARG A 105 3.39 -2.90 -8.63
N ASN A 106 4.67 -2.54 -8.70
CA ASN A 106 5.42 -2.54 -9.95
C ASN A 106 5.55 -3.95 -10.53
N ARG A 107 5.73 -4.96 -9.68
CA ARG A 107 5.80 -6.36 -10.09
C ARG A 107 4.47 -6.87 -10.65
N VAL A 108 3.35 -6.55 -10.00
CA VAL A 108 2.00 -6.82 -10.52
C VAL A 108 1.82 -6.20 -11.90
N LYS A 109 2.11 -4.90 -12.04
CA LYS A 109 1.98 -4.18 -13.32
C LYS A 109 2.81 -4.82 -14.45
N ALA A 110 4.00 -5.31 -14.14
CA ALA A 110 4.83 -6.02 -15.11
C ALA A 110 4.17 -7.34 -15.58
N PHE A 111 3.64 -8.14 -14.66
CA PHE A 111 2.94 -9.39 -15.01
C PHE A 111 1.62 -9.13 -15.75
N ASP A 112 0.86 -8.12 -15.37
CA ASP A 112 -0.36 -7.71 -16.09
C ASP A 112 -0.05 -7.33 -17.54
N THR A 113 1.03 -6.58 -17.75
CA THR A 113 1.47 -6.19 -19.10
C THR A 113 1.80 -7.43 -19.96
N LEU A 114 2.46 -8.43 -19.36
CA LEU A 114 2.77 -9.69 -20.05
C LEU A 114 1.50 -10.51 -20.34
N SER A 115 0.56 -10.55 -19.39
CA SER A 115 -0.73 -11.23 -19.55
C SER A 115 -1.55 -10.63 -20.70
N GLN A 116 -1.65 -9.30 -20.76
CA GLN A 116 -2.35 -8.58 -21.84
C GLN A 116 -1.72 -8.86 -23.21
N ARG A 117 -0.38 -8.85 -23.30
CA ARG A 117 0.34 -9.18 -24.55
C ARG A 117 0.08 -10.62 -24.99
N HIS A 118 0.07 -11.56 -24.04
CA HIS A 118 -0.25 -12.96 -24.31
C HIS A 118 -1.67 -13.13 -24.85
N GLN A 119 -2.66 -12.50 -24.19
CA GLN A 119 -4.05 -12.53 -24.63
C GLN A 119 -4.23 -11.96 -26.04
N ALA A 120 -3.59 -10.83 -26.35
CA ALA A 120 -3.61 -10.24 -27.68
C ALA A 120 -2.98 -11.18 -28.74
N GLY A 121 -1.89 -11.87 -28.39
CA GLY A 121 -1.25 -12.87 -29.24
C GLY A 121 -2.15 -14.06 -29.55
N VAL A 122 -2.83 -14.60 -28.53
CA VAL A 122 -3.80 -15.69 -28.68
C VAL A 122 -4.96 -15.27 -29.57
N ALA A 123 -5.57 -14.10 -29.31
CA ALA A 123 -6.67 -13.58 -30.11
C ALA A 123 -6.30 -13.42 -31.60
N LYS A 124 -5.08 -12.95 -31.87
CA LYS A 124 -4.57 -12.83 -33.25
C LYS A 124 -4.38 -14.19 -33.93
N GLN A 125 -3.94 -15.21 -33.20
CA GLN A 125 -3.80 -16.56 -33.75
C GLN A 125 -5.15 -17.21 -34.04
N ASP A 126 -6.11 -17.03 -33.13
CA ASP A 126 -7.46 -17.59 -33.30
C ASP A 126 -8.18 -16.93 -34.49
N ALA A 127 -8.10 -15.59 -34.63
CA ALA A 127 -8.66 -14.89 -35.80
C ALA A 127 -8.06 -15.38 -37.14
N LYS A 128 -6.75 -15.65 -37.18
CA LYS A 128 -6.11 -16.23 -38.38
C LYS A 128 -6.59 -17.64 -38.68
N ARG A 129 -6.83 -18.46 -37.66
CA ARG A 129 -7.35 -19.83 -37.83
C ARG A 129 -8.79 -19.80 -38.33
N GLU A 130 -9.63 -18.94 -37.78
CA GLU A 130 -11.02 -18.76 -38.20
C GLU A 130 -11.11 -18.29 -39.65
N GLN A 131 -10.29 -17.30 -40.04
CA GLN A 131 -10.22 -16.85 -41.42
C GLN A 131 -9.85 -17.99 -42.37
N LYS A 132 -8.80 -18.76 -42.06
CA LYS A 132 -8.37 -19.90 -42.89
C LYS A 132 -9.47 -20.96 -43.02
N LEU A 133 -10.18 -21.29 -41.94
CA LEU A 133 -11.29 -22.24 -41.97
C LEU A 133 -12.45 -21.73 -42.83
N SER A 134 -12.76 -20.43 -42.75
CA SER A 134 -13.79 -19.80 -43.59
C SER A 134 -13.43 -19.84 -45.07
N ASP A 135 -12.17 -19.53 -45.42
CA ASP A 135 -11.68 -19.57 -46.79
C ASP A 135 -11.72 -21.00 -47.36
N GLU A 136 -11.32 -22.02 -46.58
CA GLU A 136 -11.39 -23.42 -46.99
C GLU A 136 -12.83 -23.91 -47.21
N HIS A 137 -13.77 -23.50 -46.37
CA HIS A 137 -15.18 -23.83 -46.54
C HIS A 137 -15.78 -23.18 -47.78
N THR A 138 -15.43 -21.92 -48.04
CA THR A 138 -15.84 -21.18 -49.23
C THR A 138 -15.28 -21.85 -50.48
N ALA A 139 -13.97 -22.11 -50.53
CA ALA A 139 -13.31 -22.77 -51.65
C ALA A 139 -13.89 -24.16 -51.96
N ARG A 140 -14.20 -24.97 -50.93
CA ARG A 140 -14.85 -26.29 -51.11
C ARG A 140 -16.26 -26.18 -51.69
N ARG A 141 -17.06 -25.18 -51.27
CA ARG A 141 -18.41 -24.97 -51.83
C ARG A 141 -18.34 -24.54 -53.30
N TYR A 142 -17.42 -23.65 -53.65
CA TYR A 142 -17.23 -23.24 -55.05
C TYR A 142 -16.74 -24.40 -55.93
N ALA A 143 -15.81 -25.22 -55.45
CA ALA A 143 -15.32 -26.39 -56.20
C ALA A 143 -16.37 -27.53 -56.35
N GLY A 144 -17.33 -27.62 -55.43
CA GLY A 144 -18.43 -28.58 -55.49
C GLY A 144 -19.56 -28.17 -56.45
N GLY A 145 -19.83 -26.86 -56.59
CA GLY A 145 -20.87 -26.34 -57.48
C GLY A 145 -20.52 -26.40 -58.97
N THR A 146 -19.23 -26.47 -59.32
CA THR A 146 -18.77 -26.56 -60.72
C THR A 146 -18.87 -27.96 -61.33
N LYS A 147 -19.35 -28.96 -60.60
CA LYS A 147 -19.42 -30.36 -61.06
C LYS A 147 -20.81 -30.86 -61.43
N ASP A 148 -21.85 -30.03 -61.30
CA ASP A 148 -23.26 -30.42 -61.48
C ASP A 148 -23.91 -29.79 -62.75
N ASP A 149 -23.10 -29.21 -63.63
CA ASP A 149 -23.54 -28.46 -64.82
C ASP A 149 -22.89 -28.98 -66.13
N SER A 150 -22.68 -30.30 -66.27
CA SER A 150 -22.16 -30.92 -67.51
C SER A 150 -22.83 -32.26 -67.82
#